data_AF-A0A6G9IG52-F1
#
_entry.id   AF-A0A6G9IG52-F1
#
_cell.length_a   1.000
_cell.length_b   1.000
_cell.length_c   1.000
_cell.angle_alpha   90.00
_cell.angle_beta   90.00
_cell.angle_gamma   90.00
#
_symmetry.space_group_name_H-M   'P 1'
#
loop_
_entity.id
_entity.type
_entity.pdbx_description
1 polymer ?
#
loop_
_entity_poly.entity_id
_entity_poly.type
_entity_poly.pdbx_seq_one_letter_code
_entity_poly.pdbx_strand_id
1 'polypeptide(L)'
;MVIRSKNPVHSVLFLILVFCNSSGLLILLGLDFFAMIFLVVYVGAIAVLFLFVVMMLNIKVEEIHENALRYLPVGGIIGLIFLLEIFNVVEARSVPILPLPWFYNNLVYISYAAKIQSWTNIEALGNLLYTNYFFWFLVSSLVLLVAMIGAIVLTMHKTKQVKRQDVFQQNAIDFQNTIRKERVTA
;
A
#
# COMPACT_ATOMS: atom_id res chain seq x y z
N MET A 1 4.73 1.15 16.98
CA MET A 1 5.06 -0.29 17.14
C MET A 1 5.41 -0.99 15.84
N VAL A 2 4.72 -0.69 14.72
CA VAL A 2 4.98 -1.31 13.40
C VAL A 2 6.47 -1.36 13.01
N ILE A 3 7.18 -0.24 13.13
CA ILE A 3 8.60 -0.13 12.71
C ILE A 3 9.57 -0.67 13.77
N ARG A 4 9.16 -0.75 15.04
CA ARG A 4 10.03 -1.06 16.18
C ARG A 4 9.99 -2.55 16.59
N SER A 5 8.91 -3.25 16.31
CA SER A 5 8.72 -4.63 16.75
C SER A 5 9.69 -5.59 16.04
N LYS A 6 10.37 -6.44 16.82
CA LYS A 6 11.30 -7.47 16.30
C LYS A 6 10.57 -8.62 15.60
N ASN A 7 9.37 -8.98 16.08
CA ASN A 7 8.57 -10.03 15.46
C ASN A 7 7.71 -9.42 14.35
N PRO A 8 7.88 -9.86 13.09
CA PRO A 8 7.15 -9.28 11.96
C PRO A 8 5.64 -9.57 12.00
N VAL A 9 5.19 -10.65 12.65
CA VAL A 9 3.75 -10.92 12.84
C VAL A 9 3.12 -9.85 13.74
N HIS A 10 3.80 -9.47 14.84
CA HIS A 10 3.35 -8.38 15.69
C HIS A 10 3.36 -7.04 14.95
N SER A 11 4.38 -6.79 14.10
CA SER A 11 4.42 -5.58 13.28
C SER A 11 3.22 -5.46 12.34
N VAL A 12 2.81 -6.55 11.68
CA VAL A 12 1.63 -6.56 10.80
C VAL A 12 0.33 -6.40 11.59
N LEU A 13 0.21 -7.01 12.77
CA LEU A 13 -0.97 -6.82 13.63
C LEU A 13 -1.13 -5.35 14.05
N PHE A 14 -0.03 -4.68 14.43
CA PHE A 14 -0.06 -3.24 14.70
C PHE A 14 -0.34 -2.41 13.45
N LEU A 15 0.04 -2.86 12.25
CA LEU A 15 -0.31 -2.19 10.99
C LEU A 15 -1.81 -2.23 10.74
N ILE A 16 -2.45 -3.38 10.97
CA ILE A 16 -3.92 -3.53 10.91
C ILE A 16 -4.59 -2.56 11.90
N LEU A 17 -4.06 -2.45 13.12
CA LEU A 17 -4.56 -1.52 14.12
C LEU A 17 -4.45 -0.05 13.64
N VAL A 18 -3.35 0.33 13.00
CA VAL A 18 -3.17 1.68 12.43
C VAL A 18 -4.21 1.96 11.35
N PHE A 19 -4.44 1.01 10.42
CA PHE A 19 -5.46 1.19 9.39
C PHE A 19 -6.88 1.27 9.96
N CYS A 20 -7.19 0.49 10.99
CA CYS A 20 -8.47 0.58 11.69
C CYS A 20 -8.67 1.95 12.36
N ASN A 21 -7.65 2.46 13.06
CA ASN A 21 -7.70 3.80 13.68
C ASN A 21 -7.81 4.90 12.61
N SER A 22 -7.09 4.80 11.50
CA SER A 22 -7.19 5.74 10.38
C SER A 22 -8.59 5.72 9.75
N SER A 23 -9.22 4.55 9.62
CA SER A 23 -10.61 4.46 9.18
C SER A 23 -11.57 5.12 10.18
N GLY A 24 -11.36 4.92 11.49
CA GLY A 24 -12.14 5.61 12.51
C GLY A 24 -12.01 7.13 12.42
N LEU A 25 -10.81 7.64 12.14
CA LEU A 25 -10.56 9.06 11.89
C LEU A 25 -11.33 9.57 10.67
N LEU A 26 -11.36 8.81 9.56
CA LEU A 26 -12.12 9.17 8.37
C LEU A 26 -13.64 9.24 8.62
N ILE A 27 -14.17 8.33 9.44
CA ILE A 27 -15.59 8.38 9.87
C ILE A 27 -15.87 9.65 10.66
N LEU A 28 -14.98 10.02 11.59
CA LEU A 28 -15.10 11.24 12.38
C LEU A 28 -15.05 12.52 11.52
N LEU A 29 -14.32 12.48 10.40
CA LEU A 29 -14.30 13.56 9.41
C LEU A 29 -15.54 13.61 8.50
N GLY A 30 -16.47 12.66 8.64
CA GLY A 30 -17.67 12.57 7.79
C GLY A 30 -17.42 11.95 6.41
N LEU A 31 -16.28 11.28 6.20
CA LEU A 31 -15.90 10.60 4.95
C LEU A 31 -16.23 9.10 5.02
N ASP A 32 -17.52 8.79 5.10
CA ASP A 32 -18.08 7.45 5.23
C ASP A 32 -17.63 6.46 4.13
N PHE A 33 -17.72 6.87 2.86
CA PHE A 33 -17.33 6.01 1.73
C PHE A 33 -15.83 5.66 1.75
N PHE A 34 -14.97 6.65 2.00
CA PHE A 34 -13.53 6.43 2.09
C PHE A 34 -13.17 5.53 3.26
N ALA A 35 -13.80 5.70 4.43
CA ALA A 35 -13.57 4.84 5.58
C ALA A 35 -13.88 3.37 5.26
N MET A 36 -15.02 3.11 4.61
CA MET A 36 -15.39 1.74 4.23
C MET A 36 -14.41 1.13 3.21
N ILE A 37 -13.99 1.88 2.19
CA ILE A 37 -12.93 1.43 1.26
C ILE A 37 -11.62 1.18 2.02
N PHE A 38 -11.30 2.00 3.01
CA PHE A 38 -10.08 1.86 3.78
C PHE A 38 -10.05 0.52 4.51
N LEU A 39 -11.18 0.12 5.12
CA LEU A 39 -11.31 -1.21 5.73
C LEU A 39 -11.25 -2.33 4.69
N VAL A 40 -12.01 -2.25 3.60
CA VAL A 40 -12.07 -3.35 2.61
C VAL A 40 -10.72 -3.58 1.93
N VAL A 41 -10.06 -2.51 1.47
CA VAL A 41 -8.84 -2.63 0.66
C VAL A 41 -7.60 -2.72 1.54
N TYR A 42 -7.41 -1.81 2.49
CA TYR A 42 -6.17 -1.79 3.28
C TYR A 42 -6.17 -2.84 4.38
N VAL A 43 -7.24 -2.96 5.15
CA VAL A 43 -7.34 -4.00 6.19
C VAL A 43 -7.64 -5.37 5.57
N GLY A 44 -8.65 -5.46 4.70
CA GLY A 44 -9.15 -6.74 4.19
C GLY A 44 -8.23 -7.41 3.16
N ALA A 45 -7.71 -6.67 2.18
CA ALA A 45 -6.87 -7.24 1.13
C ALA A 45 -5.37 -7.10 1.43
N ILE A 46 -4.89 -5.87 1.59
CA ILE A 46 -3.44 -5.58 1.63
C ILE A 46 -2.81 -6.13 2.92
N ALA A 47 -3.33 -5.77 4.09
CA ALA A 47 -2.74 -6.18 5.36
C ALA A 47 -2.83 -7.69 5.60
N VAL A 48 -3.93 -8.32 5.19
CA VAL A 48 -4.09 -9.79 5.26
C VAL A 48 -3.11 -10.50 4.32
N LEU A 49 -2.90 -10.00 3.10
CA LEU A 49 -1.88 -10.52 2.18
C LEU A 49 -0.49 -10.44 2.83
N PHE A 50 -0.16 -9.31 3.48
CA PHE A 50 1.09 -9.19 4.22
C PHE A 50 1.18 -10.19 5.37
N LEU A 51 0.10 -10.45 6.09
CA LEU A 51 0.07 -11.46 7.16
C LEU A 51 0.39 -12.86 6.60
N PHE A 52 -0.21 -13.25 5.49
CA PHE A 52 0.09 -14.53 4.83
C PHE A 52 1.54 -14.62 4.38
N VAL A 53 2.06 -13.56 3.74
CA VAL A 53 3.45 -13.54 3.26
C VAL A 53 4.43 -13.65 4.42
N VAL A 54 4.23 -12.87 5.48
CA VAL A 54 5.10 -12.89 6.67
C VAL A 54 5.03 -14.22 7.40
N MET A 55 3.89 -14.90 7.41
CA MET A 55 3.76 -16.20 8.06
C MET A 55 4.39 -17.34 7.24
N MET A 56 4.31 -17.28 5.90
CA MET A 56 4.97 -18.26 5.04
C MET A 56 6.49 -18.09 5.01
N LEU A 57 6.99 -16.85 5.10
CA LEU A 57 8.42 -16.59 5.22
C LEU A 57 8.89 -16.88 6.65
N ASN A 58 9.81 -17.83 6.79
CA ASN A 58 10.53 -18.02 8.05
C ASN A 58 11.60 -16.92 8.23
N ILE A 59 11.16 -15.73 8.63
CA ILE A 59 12.03 -14.57 8.88
C ILE A 59 12.84 -14.87 10.14
N LYS A 60 14.13 -15.20 9.96
CA LYS A 60 15.06 -15.31 11.09
C LYS A 60 15.23 -13.93 11.70
N VAL A 61 14.81 -13.79 12.96
CA VAL A 61 15.03 -12.58 13.75
C VAL A 61 16.50 -12.55 14.12
N GLU A 62 17.35 -12.12 13.18
CA GLU A 62 18.73 -11.80 13.48
C GLU A 62 18.72 -10.60 14.43
N GLU A 63 19.46 -10.71 15.52
CA GLU A 63 19.64 -9.60 16.45
C GLU A 63 20.40 -8.50 15.73
N ILE A 64 19.66 -7.58 15.10
CA ILE A 64 20.19 -6.31 14.57
C ILE A 64 20.55 -5.44 15.78
N HIS A 65 21.56 -5.86 16.52
CA HIS A 65 22.19 -5.17 17.61
C HIS A 65 23.50 -4.63 17.05
N GLU A 66 23.46 -3.43 16.44
CA GLU A 66 24.58 -2.47 16.47
C GLU A 66 24.32 -1.21 15.62
N ASN A 67 23.53 -1.28 14.54
CA ASN A 67 23.43 -0.15 13.59
C ASN A 67 22.21 0.77 13.75
N ALA A 68 21.18 0.43 14.53
CA ALA A 68 20.00 1.29 14.69
C ALA A 68 20.33 2.65 15.37
N LEU A 69 21.22 2.64 16.36
CA LEU A 69 21.67 3.86 17.04
C LEU A 69 22.54 4.76 16.15
N ARG A 70 23.20 4.18 15.13
CA ARG A 70 24.04 4.93 14.19
C ARG A 70 23.23 5.82 13.25
N TYR A 71 22.01 5.41 12.90
CA TYR A 71 21.10 6.18 12.03
C TYR A 71 20.11 7.07 12.82
N LEU A 72 20.04 6.91 14.15
CA LEU A 72 19.26 7.76 15.04
C LEU A 72 19.57 9.26 14.89
N PRO A 73 20.83 9.75 14.79
CA PRO A 73 21.09 11.18 14.63
C PRO A 73 20.54 11.73 13.31
N VAL A 74 20.58 10.96 12.22
CA VAL A 74 20.04 11.37 10.92
C VAL A 74 18.51 11.46 10.97
N GLY A 75 17.85 10.43 11.51
CA GLY A 75 16.41 10.43 11.70
C GLY A 75 15.97 11.53 12.68
N GLY A 76 16.77 11.81 13.70
CA GLY A 76 16.56 12.89 14.66
C GLY A 76 16.59 14.26 14.00
N ILE A 77 17.58 14.54 13.14
CA ILE A 77 17.67 15.81 12.39
C ILE A 77 16.44 15.99 11.48
N ILE A 78 16.07 14.96 10.71
CA ILE A 78 14.90 15.02 9.82
C ILE A 78 13.62 15.26 10.64
N GLY A 79 13.46 14.54 11.76
CA GLY A 79 12.33 14.73 12.66
C GLY A 79 12.30 16.14 13.27
N LEU A 80 13.46 16.71 13.61
CA LEU A 80 13.57 18.07 14.14
C LEU A 80 13.17 19.12 13.09
N ILE A 81 13.60 18.95 11.85
CA ILE A 81 13.20 19.82 10.73
C ILE A 81 11.68 19.78 10.56
N PHE A 82 11.09 18.58 10.55
CA PHE A 82 9.64 18.43 10.43
C PHE A 82 8.87 19.05 11.62
N LEU A 83 9.40 18.91 12.84
CA LEU A 83 8.82 19.56 14.02
C LEU A 83 8.92 21.09 13.96
N LEU A 84 10.04 21.63 13.49
CA LEU A 84 10.19 23.08 13.27
C LEU A 84 9.23 23.59 12.20
N GLU A 85 9.01 22.82 11.13
CA GLU A 85 8.03 23.17 10.11
C GLU A 85 6.60 23.21 10.67
N ILE A 86 6.20 22.20 11.44
CA ILE A 86 4.92 22.19 12.15
C ILE A 86 4.83 23.40 13.10
N PHE A 87 5.88 23.67 13.87
CA PHE A 87 5.90 24.80 14.80
C PHE A 87 5.71 26.14 14.08
N ASN A 88 6.40 26.35 12.95
CA ASN A 88 6.24 27.55 12.13
C ASN A 88 4.80 27.70 11.59
N VAL A 89 4.17 26.61 11.14
CA VAL A 89 2.77 26.64 10.67
C VAL A 89 1.81 26.99 11.82
N VAL A 90 2.08 26.50 13.02
CA VAL A 90 1.28 26.79 14.23
C VAL A 90 1.46 28.24 14.69
N GLU A 91 2.70 28.74 14.70
CA GLU A 91 3.03 30.11 15.13
C GLU A 91 2.56 31.15 14.13
N ALA A 92 2.53 30.83 12.82
CA ALA A 92 2.06 31.72 11.77
C ALA A 92 0.64 32.26 11.98
N ARG A 93 -0.11 31.81 13.01
CA ARG A 93 -1.48 32.24 13.39
C ARG A 93 -2.52 32.10 12.27
N SER A 94 -2.12 31.57 11.12
CA SER A 94 -2.99 31.25 9.98
C SER A 94 -4.00 30.16 10.32
N VAL A 95 -3.68 29.32 11.30
CA VAL A 95 -4.54 28.23 11.76
C VAL A 95 -5.04 28.56 13.17
N PRO A 96 -6.35 28.76 13.39
CA PRO A 96 -6.92 28.95 14.72
C PRO A 96 -6.94 27.60 15.47
N ILE A 97 -5.79 27.19 16.00
CA ILE A 97 -5.61 25.91 16.70
C ILE A 97 -6.03 26.03 18.17
N LEU A 98 -5.81 27.20 18.77
CA LEU A 98 -6.41 27.57 20.04
C LEU A 98 -7.83 28.09 19.77
N PRO A 99 -8.86 27.59 20.47
CA PRO A 99 -10.20 28.14 20.35
C PRO A 99 -10.14 29.61 20.79
N LEU A 100 -10.15 30.51 19.80
CA LEU A 100 -10.46 31.91 20.04
C LEU A 100 -11.77 31.94 20.82
N PRO A 101 -11.85 32.75 21.90
CA PRO A 101 -12.85 32.65 22.94
C PRO A 101 -14.25 32.55 22.35
N TRP A 102 -14.98 31.47 22.68
CA TRP A 102 -16.43 31.12 22.65
C TRP A 102 -17.45 31.84 21.72
N PHE A 103 -17.13 33.02 21.20
CA PHE A 103 -17.94 33.89 20.35
C PHE A 103 -18.00 33.45 18.87
N TYR A 104 -16.97 32.78 18.34
CA TYR A 104 -16.96 32.37 16.92
C TYR A 104 -17.71 31.06 16.62
N ASN A 105 -18.02 30.24 17.64
CA ASN A 105 -18.62 28.91 17.42
C ASN A 105 -20.09 28.96 16.95
N ASN A 106 -20.78 30.10 17.07
CA ASN A 106 -22.20 30.23 16.73
C ASN A 106 -22.48 31.03 15.45
N LEU A 107 -21.45 31.53 14.75
CA LEU A 107 -21.60 32.30 13.51
C LEU A 107 -21.38 31.44 12.26
N VAL A 108 -21.96 30.24 12.24
CA VAL A 108 -21.96 29.40 11.04
C VAL A 108 -23.18 29.77 10.21
N TYR A 109 -22.96 30.45 9.08
CA TYR A 109 -24.01 30.66 8.09
C TYR A 109 -24.32 29.34 7.40
N ILE A 110 -25.46 28.73 7.72
CA ILE A 110 -25.93 27.50 7.08
C ILE A 110 -26.82 27.87 5.90
N SER A 111 -26.36 27.59 4.68
CA SER A 111 -27.17 27.74 3.47
C SER A 111 -28.19 26.59 3.36
N TYR A 112 -29.40 26.79 3.87
CA TYR A 112 -30.48 25.78 3.80
C TYR A 112 -30.79 25.34 2.36
N ALA A 113 -30.68 26.26 1.38
CA ALA A 113 -30.86 25.94 -0.04
C ALA A 113 -29.91 24.84 -0.54
N ALA A 114 -28.64 24.84 -0.10
CA ALA A 114 -27.67 23.82 -0.48
C ALA A 114 -27.95 22.45 0.16
N LYS A 115 -28.75 22.41 1.24
CA LYS A 115 -29.07 21.17 1.96
C LYS A 115 -30.27 20.43 1.39
N ILE A 116 -31.09 21.09 0.57
CA ILE A 116 -32.29 20.49 -0.07
C ILE A 116 -31.88 19.36 -1.02
N GLN A 117 -30.73 19.50 -1.69
CA GLN A 117 -30.17 18.49 -2.58
C GLN A 117 -28.76 18.12 -2.09
N SER A 118 -28.67 17.50 -0.91
CA SER A 118 -27.41 16.99 -0.39
C SER A 118 -26.98 15.74 -1.14
N TRP A 119 -25.82 15.80 -1.79
CA TRP A 119 -25.21 14.62 -2.40
C TRP A 119 -24.53 13.78 -1.32
N THR A 120 -24.63 12.47 -1.43
CA THR A 120 -23.80 11.57 -0.61
C THR A 120 -22.36 11.60 -1.12
N ASN A 121 -21.39 11.29 -0.25
CA ASN A 121 -19.97 11.27 -0.66
C ASN A 121 -19.72 10.32 -1.84
N ILE A 122 -20.42 9.18 -1.88
CA ILE A 122 -20.29 8.20 -2.97
C ILE A 122 -20.86 8.72 -4.28
N GLU A 123 -22.00 9.42 -4.24
CA GLU A 123 -22.65 10.00 -5.43
C GLU A 123 -21.81 11.14 -6.00
N ALA A 124 -21.35 12.06 -5.14
CA ALA A 124 -20.51 13.18 -5.55
C ALA A 124 -19.20 12.69 -6.19
N LEU A 125 -18.55 11.70 -5.57
CA LEU A 125 -17.32 11.11 -6.09
C LEU A 125 -17.56 10.36 -7.39
N GLY A 126 -18.64 9.58 -7.50
CA GLY A 126 -19.00 8.86 -8.71
C GLY A 126 -19.23 9.80 -9.89
N ASN A 127 -20.01 10.86 -9.70
CA ASN A 127 -20.27 11.85 -10.76
C ASN A 127 -18.98 12.50 -11.25
N LEU A 128 -18.10 12.91 -10.34
CA LEU A 128 -16.84 13.57 -10.66
C LEU A 128 -15.86 12.62 -11.35
N LEU A 129 -15.74 11.38 -10.84
CA LEU A 129 -14.77 10.39 -11.31
C LEU A 129 -15.11 9.84 -12.69
N TYR A 130 -16.39 9.56 -12.96
CA TYR A 130 -16.83 9.03 -14.26
C TYR A 130 -17.04 10.09 -15.34
N THR A 131 -17.33 11.34 -14.97
CA THR A 131 -17.58 12.41 -15.95
C THR A 131 -16.33 13.23 -16.25
N ASN A 132 -15.71 13.82 -15.24
CA ASN A 132 -14.59 14.75 -15.43
C ASN A 132 -13.23 14.03 -15.42
N TYR A 133 -13.04 13.08 -14.50
CA TYR A 133 -11.77 12.40 -14.29
C TYR A 133 -11.71 10.99 -14.90
N PHE A 134 -12.53 10.71 -15.92
CA PHE A 134 -12.64 9.40 -16.54
C PHE A 134 -11.29 8.89 -17.08
N PHE A 135 -10.43 9.80 -17.55
CA PHE A 135 -9.10 9.46 -18.04
C PHE A 135 -8.22 8.84 -16.94
N TRP A 136 -8.21 9.42 -15.74
CA TRP A 136 -7.46 8.89 -14.60
C TRP A 136 -8.01 7.56 -14.12
N PHE A 137 -9.33 7.37 -14.21
CA PHE A 137 -9.96 6.09 -13.94
C PHE A 137 -9.55 5.01 -14.95
N LEU A 138 -9.44 5.35 -16.25
CA LEU A 138 -8.94 4.42 -17.26
C LEU A 138 -7.48 4.04 -16.99
N VAL A 139 -6.64 5.00 -16.63
CA VAL A 139 -5.23 4.74 -16.27
C VAL A 139 -5.14 3.82 -15.05
N SER A 140 -5.96 4.01 -14.02
CA SER A 140 -5.93 3.14 -12.84
C SER A 140 -6.39 1.70 -13.15
N SER A 141 -7.33 1.50 -14.07
CA SER A 141 -7.71 0.15 -14.53
C SER A 141 -6.56 -0.57 -15.27
N LEU A 142 -5.79 0.17 -16.07
CA LEU A 142 -4.56 -0.33 -16.70
C LEU A 142 -3.48 -0.69 -15.66
N VAL A 143 -3.32 0.11 -14.60
CA VAL A 143 -2.39 -0.21 -13.51
C VAL A 143 -2.77 -1.52 -12.82
N LEU A 144 -4.08 -1.75 -12.57
CA LEU A 144 -4.55 -3.02 -11.99
C LEU A 144 -4.31 -4.21 -12.93
N LEU A 145 -4.52 -4.03 -14.24
CA LEU A 145 -4.21 -5.05 -15.25
C LEU A 145 -2.72 -5.41 -15.21
N VAL A 146 -1.84 -4.42 -15.23
CA VAL A 146 -0.38 -4.62 -15.18
C VAL A 146 0.02 -5.28 -13.87
N ALA A 147 -0.57 -4.90 -12.73
CA ALA A 147 -0.31 -5.52 -11.44
C ALA A 147 -0.68 -7.01 -11.43
N MET A 148 -1.83 -7.38 -12.01
CA MET A 148 -2.26 -8.78 -12.14
C MET A 148 -1.31 -9.59 -13.03
N ILE A 149 -0.99 -9.08 -14.22
CA ILE A 149 -0.06 -9.76 -15.14
C ILE A 149 1.31 -9.90 -14.49
N GLY A 150 1.81 -8.84 -13.83
CA GLY A 150 3.09 -8.85 -13.12
C GLY A 150 3.13 -9.89 -12.01
N ALA A 151 2.11 -9.95 -11.16
CA ALA A 151 2.00 -10.95 -10.10
C ALA A 151 2.00 -12.39 -10.66
N ILE A 152 1.25 -12.65 -11.73
CA ILE A 152 1.18 -13.98 -12.37
C ILE A 152 2.54 -14.36 -12.96
N VAL A 153 3.16 -13.50 -13.75
CA VAL A 153 4.44 -13.79 -14.41
C VAL A 153 5.56 -14.03 -13.40
N LEU A 154 5.59 -13.28 -12.29
CA LEU A 154 6.58 -13.44 -11.23
C LEU A 154 6.38 -14.72 -10.40
N THR A 155 5.14 -15.13 -10.18
CA THR A 155 4.82 -16.32 -9.36
C THR A 155 4.72 -17.61 -10.16
N MET A 156 4.60 -17.53 -11.49
CA MET A 156 4.49 -18.69 -12.37
C MET A 156 5.81 -19.48 -12.40
N HIS A 157 5.92 -20.44 -11.48
CA HIS A 157 7.06 -21.33 -11.40
C HIS A 157 7.08 -22.30 -12.59
N LYS A 158 8.05 -22.12 -13.50
CA LYS A 158 8.30 -23.09 -14.57
C LYS A 158 9.07 -24.28 -14.01
N THR A 159 8.40 -25.40 -13.79
CA THR A 159 9.04 -26.68 -13.46
C THR A 159 9.94 -27.15 -14.61
N LYS A 160 11.23 -26.82 -14.52
CA LYS A 160 12.27 -27.20 -15.51
C LYS A 160 12.68 -28.67 -15.45
N GLN A 161 12.32 -29.40 -14.39
CA GLN A 161 12.81 -30.77 -14.18
C GLN A 161 12.06 -31.84 -14.97
N VAL A 162 11.03 -31.50 -15.75
CA VAL A 162 10.44 -32.44 -16.70
C VAL A 162 11.14 -32.26 -18.03
N LYS A 163 11.85 -33.31 -18.50
CA LYS A 163 12.37 -33.34 -19.87
C LYS A 163 11.18 -33.19 -20.82
N ARG A 164 11.02 -32.01 -21.44
CA ARG A 164 9.99 -31.77 -22.44
C ARG A 164 10.54 -32.15 -23.81
N GLN A 165 9.75 -32.86 -24.58
CA GLN A 165 10.08 -33.10 -25.98
C GLN A 165 9.96 -31.79 -26.76
N ASP A 166 11.01 -31.45 -27.49
CA ASP A 166 10.92 -30.48 -28.57
C ASP A 166 10.76 -31.29 -29.87
N VAL A 167 9.53 -31.38 -30.37
CA VAL A 167 9.18 -32.18 -31.55
C VAL A 167 9.96 -31.72 -32.77
N PHE A 168 10.26 -30.43 -32.86
CA PHE A 168 11.02 -29.89 -33.98
C PHE A 168 12.48 -30.33 -33.92
N GLN A 169 13.12 -30.22 -32.75
CA GLN A 169 14.49 -30.72 -32.59
C GLN A 169 14.60 -32.23 -32.74
N GLN A 170 13.57 -33.00 -32.35
CA GLN A 170 13.57 -34.46 -32.50
C GLN A 170 13.42 -34.92 -33.95
N ASN A 171 12.61 -34.23 -34.74
CA ASN A 171 12.41 -34.57 -36.16
C ASN A 171 13.53 -34.03 -37.08
N ALA A 172 14.23 -32.98 -36.65
CA ALA A 172 15.33 -32.37 -37.41
C ALA A 172 16.69 -33.07 -37.23
N ILE A 173 16.76 -34.17 -36.47
CA ILE A 173 18.01 -34.90 -36.24
C ILE A 173 18.40 -35.65 -37.51
N ASP A 174 19.55 -35.27 -38.08
CA ASP A 174 20.18 -35.98 -39.19
C ASP A 174 21.02 -37.16 -38.67
N PHE A 175 21.13 -38.24 -39.46
CA PHE A 175 21.65 -39.52 -38.98
C PHE A 175 23.09 -39.43 -38.40
N GLN A 176 23.89 -38.51 -38.95
CA GLN A 176 25.30 -38.30 -38.57
C GLN A 176 25.47 -37.77 -37.14
N ASN A 177 24.46 -37.09 -36.58
CA ASN A 177 24.52 -36.44 -35.27
C ASN A 177 23.83 -37.24 -34.16
N THR A 178 23.38 -38.47 -34.45
CA THR A 178 22.62 -39.31 -33.51
C THR A 178 23.46 -39.77 -32.31
N ILE A 179 24.78 -39.91 -32.48
CA ILE A 179 25.67 -40.45 -31.43
C ILE A 179 26.77 -39.43 -31.14
N ARG A 180 26.69 -38.76 -29.98
CA ARG A 180 27.74 -37.87 -29.48
C ARG A 180 28.42 -38.53 -28.29
N LYS A 181 29.70 -38.90 -28.43
CA LYS A 181 30.52 -39.38 -27.30
C LYS A 181 30.91 -38.19 -26.44
N GLU A 182 30.33 -38.08 -25.25
CA GLU A 182 30.80 -37.16 -24.21
C GLU A 182 31.74 -37.89 -23.24
N ARG A 183 32.93 -37.32 -23.02
CA ARG A 183 33.88 -37.83 -22.02
C ARG A 183 33.37 -37.37 -20.66
N VAL A 184 32.91 -38.30 -19.83
CA VAL A 184 32.55 -38.02 -18.44
C VAL A 184 33.84 -37.85 -17.66
N THR A 185 34.16 -36.62 -17.26
CA THR A 185 35.19 -36.35 -16.24
C THR A 185 34.58 -36.65 -14.88
N ALA A 186 35.12 -37.67 -14.23
CA ALA A 186 34.78 -38.11 -12.88
C ALA A 186 35.21 -37.09 -11.82
#